data_AF-A0A2V8DB77-F1
#
_entry.id   AF-A0A2V8DB77-F1
#
_cell.length_a   1.000
_cell.length_b   1.000
_cell.length_c   1.000
_cell.angle_alpha   90.00
_cell.angle_beta   90.00
_cell.angle_gamma   90.00
#
_symmetry.space_group_name_H-M   'P 1'
#
loop_
_entity.id
_entity.type
_entity.pdbx_description
1 polymer ?
#
loop_
_entity_poly.entity_id
_entity_poly.type
_entity_poly.pdbx_seq_one_letter_code
_entity_poly.pdbx_strand_id
1 'polypeptide(L)'
;MFKLVKASIVAVIVASGMLAIATIPARAAVFFIPTPCDFITGGGFIFTDSGARANFGAHGGCKHGDFWGHVNYVDHGGFNGVAPYHVDSLEITGYLKLDEAPNGREICGVARTNAGETVNFRVRMEDNGEPGTSDRFGIVLSNGYLVTTRLLGDGGPGGGNIQLHKPNPSTTGPDPQPSEEEMCAGLPSPGF
;
A
#
# COMPACT_ATOMS: atom_id res chain seq x y z
N MET A 1 -76.72 -1.45 35.75
CA MET A 1 -75.87 -2.59 36.17
C MET A 1 -74.92 -2.96 35.03
N PHE A 2 -73.87 -3.73 35.33
CA PHE A 2 -72.92 -4.43 34.41
C PHE A 2 -73.55 -4.96 33.09
N LYS A 3 -72.84 -5.14 31.96
CA LYS A 3 -71.40 -5.32 31.60
C LYS A 3 -71.16 -4.66 30.21
N LEU A 4 -69.96 -4.22 29.79
CA LEU A 4 -68.79 -4.99 29.27
C LEU A 4 -69.17 -5.98 28.14
N VAL A 5 -68.49 -6.12 26.98
CA VAL A 5 -67.21 -5.63 26.40
C VAL A 5 -67.48 -5.28 24.89
N LYS A 6 -66.59 -4.85 23.97
CA LYS A 6 -65.11 -4.83 23.78
C LYS A 6 -64.67 -3.49 23.13
N ALA A 7 -63.36 -3.34 22.83
CA ALA A 7 -62.82 -2.49 21.75
C ALA A 7 -62.04 -3.37 20.74
N SER A 8 -61.95 -2.96 19.47
CA SER A 8 -61.22 -3.68 18.43
C SER A 8 -59.93 -2.95 18.03
N ILE A 9 -58.79 -3.56 18.33
CA ILE A 9 -57.47 -3.09 17.85
C ILE A 9 -57.22 -3.69 16.47
N VAL A 10 -56.92 -2.84 15.48
CA VAL A 10 -56.35 -3.29 14.19
C VAL A 10 -54.85 -3.04 14.25
N ALA A 11 -54.06 -4.11 14.31
CA ALA A 11 -52.61 -4.02 14.33
C ALA A 11 -52.07 -3.87 12.90
N VAL A 12 -51.34 -2.77 12.64
CA VAL A 12 -50.61 -2.59 11.38
C VAL A 12 -49.27 -3.33 11.49
N ILE A 13 -49.12 -4.41 10.72
CA ILE A 13 -47.85 -5.15 10.64
C ILE A 13 -46.92 -4.40 9.69
N VAL A 14 -45.94 -3.68 10.25
CA VAL A 14 -44.85 -3.08 9.48
C VAL A 14 -43.75 -4.13 9.30
N ALA A 15 -43.66 -4.70 8.10
CA ALA A 15 -42.63 -5.68 7.76
C ALA A 15 -41.28 -5.00 7.45
N SER A 16 -40.48 -4.75 8.48
CA SER A 16 -39.13 -4.18 8.35
C SER A 16 -38.16 -5.19 7.72
N GLY A 17 -38.00 -5.14 6.40
CA GLY A 17 -37.02 -5.96 5.68
C GLY A 17 -35.59 -5.53 5.99
N MET A 18 -34.88 -6.29 6.83
CA MET A 18 -33.43 -6.12 7.02
C MET A 18 -32.69 -6.55 5.75
N LEU A 19 -32.04 -5.61 5.08
CA LEU A 19 -31.12 -5.89 3.99
C LEU A 19 -29.84 -6.51 4.58
N ALA A 20 -29.73 -7.85 4.50
CA ALA A 20 -28.54 -8.57 4.91
C ALA A 20 -27.39 -8.26 3.95
N ILE A 21 -26.54 -7.29 4.30
CA ILE A 21 -25.28 -7.03 3.60
C ILE A 21 -24.38 -8.25 3.82
N ALA A 22 -24.25 -9.09 2.79
CA ALA A 22 -23.34 -10.22 2.81
C ALA A 22 -21.89 -9.71 2.83
N THR A 23 -21.30 -9.63 4.01
CA THR A 23 -19.87 -9.35 4.18
C THR A 23 -19.08 -10.51 3.60
N ILE A 24 -18.67 -10.39 2.33
CA ILE A 24 -17.64 -11.24 1.75
C ILE A 24 -16.41 -11.07 2.65
N PRO A 25 -15.87 -12.13 3.27
CA PRO A 25 -14.64 -12.00 4.03
C PRO A 25 -13.54 -11.62 3.04
N ALA A 26 -13.03 -10.40 3.17
CA ALA A 26 -11.79 -10.03 2.52
C ALA A 26 -10.75 -11.07 2.94
N ARG A 27 -10.13 -11.75 1.98
CA ARG A 27 -8.90 -12.49 2.28
C ARG A 27 -7.91 -11.45 2.75
N ALA A 28 -7.44 -11.59 3.99
CA ALA A 28 -6.16 -10.99 4.35
C ALA A 28 -5.15 -11.57 3.36
N ALA A 29 -4.57 -10.70 2.53
CA ALA A 29 -3.41 -11.07 1.74
C ALA A 29 -2.29 -11.34 2.77
N VAL A 30 -1.75 -12.56 2.75
CA VAL A 30 -0.74 -12.96 3.74
C VAL A 30 0.59 -12.46 3.21
N PHE A 31 0.97 -11.26 3.63
CA PHE A 31 2.25 -10.67 3.24
C PHE A 31 3.36 -11.22 4.14
N PHE A 32 4.44 -11.72 3.53
CA PHE A 32 5.57 -12.32 4.24
C PHE A 32 6.90 -11.94 3.61
N ILE A 33 7.99 -12.02 4.38
CA ILE A 33 9.34 -11.77 3.86
C ILE A 33 9.68 -12.92 2.90
N PRO A 34 10.03 -12.65 1.62
CA PRO A 34 10.29 -13.70 0.65
C PRO A 34 11.40 -14.64 1.16
N THR A 35 11.26 -15.94 0.90
CA THR A 35 12.17 -16.97 1.41
C THR A 35 12.52 -17.96 0.29
N PRO A 36 13.79 -18.04 -0.15
CA PRO A 36 14.90 -17.14 0.18
C PRO A 36 14.61 -15.69 -0.23
N CYS A 37 15.13 -14.72 0.51
CA CYS A 37 14.80 -13.31 0.29
C CYS A 37 15.58 -12.70 -0.88
N ASP A 38 15.03 -11.62 -1.42
CA ASP A 38 15.46 -10.91 -2.61
C ASP A 38 15.49 -9.38 -2.36
N PHE A 39 15.61 -8.60 -3.44
CA PHE A 39 15.49 -7.15 -3.41
C PHE A 39 14.87 -6.63 -4.72
N ILE A 40 14.17 -5.51 -4.63
CA ILE A 40 13.57 -4.78 -5.76
C ILE A 40 14.23 -3.40 -5.89
N THR A 41 14.34 -2.91 -7.13
CA THR A 41 14.87 -1.57 -7.44
C THR A 41 14.03 -0.93 -8.54
N GLY A 42 13.79 0.38 -8.50
CA GLY A 42 13.11 1.06 -9.59
C GLY A 42 13.02 2.57 -9.43
N GLY A 43 12.52 3.23 -10.47
CA GLY A 43 12.34 4.68 -10.48
C GLY A 43 11.53 5.15 -11.68
N GLY A 44 10.96 6.34 -11.58
CA GLY A 44 10.12 6.90 -12.62
C GLY A 44 9.21 8.03 -12.16
N PHE A 45 8.01 8.06 -12.73
CA PHE A 45 6.91 8.92 -12.34
C PHE A 45 5.55 8.24 -12.54
N ILE A 46 4.59 8.67 -11.73
CA ILE A 46 3.16 8.40 -11.88
C ILE A 46 2.41 9.73 -11.98
N PHE A 47 1.10 9.65 -12.18
CA PHE A 47 0.19 10.78 -11.97
C PHE A 47 -0.76 10.48 -10.80
N THR A 48 -0.93 11.47 -9.92
CA THR A 48 -1.80 11.40 -8.75
C THR A 48 -3.25 11.73 -9.12
N ASP A 49 -4.20 11.54 -8.21
CA ASP A 49 -5.62 11.77 -8.51
C ASP A 49 -6.00 13.26 -8.70
N SER A 50 -5.09 14.19 -8.39
CA SER A 50 -5.22 15.61 -8.78
C SER A 50 -4.76 15.89 -10.23
N GLY A 51 -4.25 14.87 -10.94
CA GLY A 51 -3.63 15.03 -12.25
C GLY A 51 -2.20 15.60 -12.20
N ALA A 52 -1.61 15.75 -11.01
CA ALA A 52 -0.22 16.16 -10.87
C ALA A 52 0.74 14.99 -11.13
N ARG A 53 1.92 15.29 -11.66
CA ARG A 53 3.02 14.30 -11.74
C ARG A 53 3.62 14.12 -10.35
N ALA A 54 3.88 12.87 -9.97
CA ALA A 54 4.77 12.55 -8.86
C ALA A 54 5.94 11.68 -9.33
N ASN A 55 7.17 12.06 -8.95
CA ASN A 55 8.38 11.30 -9.21
C ASN A 55 8.70 10.34 -8.06
N PHE A 56 9.34 9.21 -8.36
CA PHE A 56 9.82 8.29 -7.35
C PHE A 56 11.17 7.66 -7.73
N GLY A 57 11.96 7.33 -6.70
CA GLY A 57 13.09 6.42 -6.77
C GLY A 57 13.06 5.54 -5.51
N ALA A 58 13.02 4.22 -5.69
CA ALA A 58 12.80 3.28 -4.60
C ALA A 58 13.60 2.00 -4.79
N HIS A 59 14.20 1.51 -3.71
CA HIS A 59 14.73 0.16 -3.63
C HIS A 59 14.56 -0.39 -2.22
N GLY A 60 14.37 -1.71 -2.12
CA GLY A 60 14.10 -2.39 -0.85
C GLY A 60 14.39 -3.87 -0.97
N GLY A 61 14.79 -4.51 0.12
CA GLY A 61 15.13 -5.92 0.15
C GLY A 61 15.68 -6.38 1.49
N CYS A 62 16.07 -7.65 1.55
CA CYS A 62 16.85 -8.16 2.67
C CYS A 62 18.36 -8.02 2.41
N LYS A 63 19.14 -7.83 3.48
CA LYS A 63 20.60 -7.82 3.40
C LYS A 63 21.26 -8.22 4.73
N HIS A 64 22.07 -9.28 4.69
CA HIS A 64 22.92 -9.76 5.80
C HIS A 64 22.22 -10.06 7.14
N GLY A 65 20.90 -10.22 7.16
CA GLY A 65 20.10 -10.41 8.38
C GLY A 65 19.18 -9.22 8.71
N ASP A 66 19.29 -8.11 7.99
CA ASP A 66 18.48 -6.90 8.17
C ASP A 66 17.66 -6.57 6.91
N PHE A 67 16.83 -5.53 6.99
CA PHE A 67 16.29 -4.86 5.81
C PHE A 67 17.28 -3.84 5.24
N TRP A 68 17.22 -3.62 3.93
CA TRP A 68 18.02 -2.63 3.22
C TRP A 68 17.19 -1.93 2.15
N GLY A 69 17.33 -0.61 2.01
CA GLY A 69 16.68 0.13 0.95
C GLY A 69 16.77 1.65 1.10
N HIS A 70 16.06 2.36 0.23
CA HIS A 70 15.75 3.78 0.32
C HIS A 70 14.51 4.09 -0.52
N VAL A 71 13.67 5.03 -0.07
CA VAL A 71 12.52 5.56 -0.82
C VAL A 71 12.60 7.08 -0.84
N ASN A 72 12.55 7.65 -2.04
CA ASN A 72 12.45 9.08 -2.28
C ASN A 72 11.25 9.32 -3.23
N TYR A 73 10.34 10.22 -2.85
CA TYR A 73 9.09 10.46 -3.57
C TYR A 73 8.74 11.95 -3.56
N VAL A 74 8.39 12.52 -4.71
CA VAL A 74 8.12 13.96 -4.88
C VAL A 74 6.85 14.18 -5.70
N ASP A 75 5.76 14.59 -5.06
CA ASP A 75 4.53 15.03 -5.73
C ASP A 75 4.60 16.53 -6.05
N HIS A 76 4.51 16.88 -7.34
CA HIS A 76 4.54 18.28 -7.79
C HIS A 76 3.19 19.01 -7.62
N GLY A 77 2.10 18.29 -7.34
CA GLY A 77 0.81 18.86 -6.97
C GLY A 77 0.77 19.37 -5.53
N GLY A 78 1.57 18.74 -4.65
CA GLY A 78 1.70 19.10 -3.25
C GLY A 78 0.65 18.48 -2.34
N PHE A 79 0.96 18.49 -1.05
CA PHE A 79 0.13 17.96 0.04
C PHE A 79 0.47 18.68 1.35
N ASN A 80 -0.42 18.63 2.33
CA ASN A 80 -0.25 19.23 3.66
C ASN A 80 0.30 20.69 3.66
N GLY A 81 -0.14 21.50 2.69
CA GLY A 81 0.23 22.91 2.57
C GLY A 81 1.56 23.21 1.85
N VAL A 82 2.31 22.20 1.38
CA VAL A 82 3.56 22.41 0.61
C VAL A 82 3.47 21.82 -0.80
N ALA A 83 4.09 22.50 -1.76
CA ALA A 83 4.20 22.08 -3.16
C ALA A 83 5.60 22.44 -3.70
N PRO A 84 6.39 21.48 -4.24
CA PRO A 84 6.14 20.04 -4.22
C PRO A 84 6.12 19.48 -2.78
N TYR A 85 5.46 18.34 -2.59
CA TYR A 85 5.53 17.55 -1.36
C TYR A 85 6.54 16.42 -1.55
N HIS A 86 7.58 16.43 -0.72
CA HIS A 86 8.72 15.51 -0.80
C HIS A 86 8.76 14.64 0.45
N VAL A 87 8.86 13.33 0.23
CA VAL A 87 9.02 12.27 1.22
C VAL A 87 10.37 11.60 1.02
N ASP A 88 11.11 11.42 2.11
CA ASP A 88 12.49 10.93 2.08
C ASP A 88 12.71 9.93 3.23
N SER A 89 12.99 8.66 2.91
CA SER A 89 13.11 7.59 3.92
C SER A 89 14.28 7.83 4.87
N LEU A 90 14.03 7.64 6.16
CA LEU A 90 15.04 7.59 7.21
C LEU A 90 15.49 6.13 7.45
N GLU A 91 14.55 5.20 7.37
CA GLU A 91 14.72 3.79 7.75
C GLU A 91 13.77 2.89 6.94
N ILE A 92 14.20 1.67 6.64
CA ILE A 92 13.36 0.60 6.06
C ILE A 92 13.05 -0.41 7.16
N THR A 93 11.79 -0.49 7.56
CA THR A 93 11.30 -1.36 8.65
C THR A 93 10.67 -2.65 8.15
N GLY A 94 10.43 -2.79 6.85
CA GLY A 94 9.82 -3.99 6.28
C GLY A 94 10.06 -4.19 4.78
N TYR A 95 10.10 -5.45 4.37
CA TYR A 95 10.15 -5.87 2.96
C TYR A 95 9.33 -7.13 2.76
N LEU A 96 8.28 -7.05 1.95
CA LEU A 96 7.22 -8.06 1.87
C LEU A 96 6.99 -8.52 0.43
N LYS A 97 6.70 -9.81 0.26
CA LYS A 97 6.14 -10.39 -0.97
C LYS A 97 4.61 -10.36 -0.91
N LEU A 98 4.00 -10.11 -2.07
CA LEU A 98 2.56 -10.19 -2.31
C LEU A 98 2.20 -11.55 -2.93
N ASP A 99 1.01 -12.05 -2.64
CA ASP A 99 0.53 -13.35 -3.16
C ASP A 99 -0.29 -13.16 -4.45
N GLU A 100 -1.04 -12.06 -4.56
CA GLU A 100 -1.76 -11.70 -5.78
C GLU A 100 -0.88 -11.06 -6.86
N ALA A 101 0.32 -10.60 -6.47
CA ALA A 101 1.38 -10.13 -7.37
C ALA A 101 2.71 -10.80 -6.99
N PRO A 102 3.03 -12.02 -7.48
CA PRO A 102 4.23 -12.77 -7.06
C PRO A 102 5.56 -12.08 -7.38
N ASN A 103 5.54 -11.24 -8.42
CA ASN A 103 6.57 -10.32 -8.91
C ASN A 103 6.53 -8.93 -8.23
N GLY A 104 5.49 -8.68 -7.42
CA GLY A 104 5.34 -7.49 -6.61
C GLY A 104 6.08 -7.59 -5.28
N ARG A 105 6.57 -6.44 -4.80
CA ARG A 105 7.16 -6.28 -3.46
C ARG A 105 6.62 -5.01 -2.82
N GLU A 106 6.51 -5.05 -1.50
CA GLU A 106 6.20 -3.87 -0.69
C GLU A 106 7.37 -3.52 0.23
N ILE A 107 7.64 -2.22 0.34
CA ILE A 107 8.69 -1.63 1.15
C ILE A 107 8.00 -0.75 2.20
N CYS A 108 8.25 -1.06 3.47
CA CYS A 108 7.73 -0.30 4.60
C CYS A 108 8.88 0.38 5.35
N GLY A 109 8.61 1.53 5.97
CA GLY A 109 9.64 2.31 6.63
C GLY A 109 9.14 3.60 7.27
N VAL A 110 10.09 4.36 7.80
CA VAL A 110 9.87 5.71 8.36
C VAL A 110 10.50 6.74 7.43
N ALA A 111 9.81 7.84 7.16
CA ALA A 111 10.28 8.93 6.32
C ALA A 111 10.05 10.31 6.96
N ARG A 112 10.89 11.28 6.59
CA ARG A 112 10.65 12.70 6.83
C ARG A 112 9.90 13.31 5.65
N THR A 113 9.11 14.36 5.89
CA THR A 113 8.46 15.16 4.82
C THR A 113 9.00 16.58 4.82
N ASN A 114 8.99 17.25 3.66
CA ASN A 114 9.30 18.68 3.58
C ASN A 114 8.20 19.60 4.15
N ALA A 115 7.06 19.05 4.57
CA ALA A 115 6.07 19.73 5.41
C ALA A 115 6.49 19.76 6.90
N GLY A 116 7.58 19.09 7.28
CA GLY A 116 8.08 19.03 8.65
C GLY A 116 7.58 17.84 9.46
N GLU A 117 6.98 16.83 8.82
CA GLU A 117 6.45 15.64 9.48
C GLU A 117 7.48 14.51 9.52
N THR A 118 7.23 13.55 10.40
CA THR A 118 7.79 12.19 10.30
C THR A 118 6.62 11.22 10.19
N VAL A 119 6.63 10.38 9.16
CA VAL A 119 5.52 9.50 8.78
C VAL A 119 6.02 8.08 8.56
N ASN A 120 5.17 7.10 8.84
CA ASN A 120 5.37 5.75 8.32
C ASN A 120 4.92 5.73 6.86
N PHE A 121 5.56 4.90 6.03
CA PHE A 121 5.18 4.68 4.64
C PHE A 121 5.05 3.20 4.30
N ARG A 122 4.23 2.90 3.29
CA ARG A 122 4.18 1.61 2.60
C ARG A 122 4.12 1.87 1.09
N VAL A 123 5.14 1.41 0.38
CA VAL A 123 5.31 1.54 -1.08
C VAL A 123 5.14 0.17 -1.72
N ARG A 124 4.32 0.08 -2.78
CA ARG A 124 4.11 -1.13 -3.59
C ARG A 124 4.77 -0.96 -4.95
N MET A 125 5.57 -1.94 -5.34
CA MET A 125 6.34 -1.97 -6.59
C MET A 125 6.14 -3.32 -7.28
N GLU A 126 5.86 -3.32 -8.59
CA GLU A 126 5.67 -4.54 -9.39
C GLU A 126 6.51 -4.50 -10.66
N ASP A 127 7.40 -5.49 -10.82
CA ASP A 127 8.15 -5.78 -12.07
C ASP A 127 7.29 -6.71 -12.93
N ASN A 128 6.59 -6.17 -13.92
CA ASN A 128 5.79 -6.93 -14.88
C ASN A 128 6.54 -7.16 -16.21
N GLY A 129 7.83 -6.84 -16.25
CA GLY A 129 8.75 -7.16 -17.36
C GLY A 129 9.08 -6.01 -18.31
N GLU A 130 10.20 -6.19 -19.01
CA GLU A 130 10.76 -5.22 -19.94
C GLU A 130 9.79 -4.83 -21.08
N PRO A 131 9.68 -3.54 -21.45
CA PRO A 131 10.58 -2.43 -21.09
C PRO A 131 10.10 -1.61 -19.87
N GLY A 132 9.43 -2.24 -18.89
CA GLY A 132 8.95 -1.58 -17.66
C GLY A 132 7.63 -0.82 -17.83
N THR A 133 6.96 -0.95 -18.98
CA THR A 133 5.69 -0.26 -19.26
C THR A 133 4.49 -0.88 -18.57
N SER A 134 4.53 -2.17 -18.26
CA SER A 134 3.50 -2.85 -17.47
C SER A 134 3.75 -2.81 -15.96
N ASP A 135 4.91 -2.29 -15.54
CA ASP A 135 5.30 -2.14 -14.14
C ASP A 135 4.38 -1.19 -13.38
N ARG A 136 4.42 -1.27 -12.04
CA ARG A 136 3.51 -0.47 -11.22
C ARG A 136 4.14 0.07 -9.94
N PHE A 137 3.73 1.28 -9.57
CA PHE A 137 4.11 1.95 -8.33
C PHE A 137 2.89 2.53 -7.61
N GLY A 138 2.81 2.33 -6.29
CA GLY A 138 1.83 2.99 -5.40
C GLY A 138 2.45 3.29 -4.04
N ILE A 139 1.86 4.23 -3.30
CA ILE A 139 2.36 4.69 -2.00
C ILE A 139 1.22 5.11 -1.06
N VAL A 140 1.32 4.75 0.22
CA VAL A 140 0.49 5.30 1.30
C VAL A 140 1.37 5.74 2.47
N LEU A 141 0.97 6.82 3.15
CA LEU A 141 1.64 7.38 4.32
C LEU A 141 0.69 7.46 5.52
N SER A 142 1.24 7.45 6.75
CA SER A 142 0.45 7.53 7.99
C SER A 142 -0.27 8.87 8.23
N ASN A 143 -0.01 9.90 7.42
CA ASN A 143 -0.75 11.17 7.44
C ASN A 143 -1.94 11.21 6.46
N GLY A 144 -2.28 10.07 5.85
CA GLY A 144 -3.43 9.96 4.93
C GLY A 144 -3.14 10.32 3.48
N TYR A 145 -1.88 10.64 3.12
CA TYR A 145 -1.47 10.68 1.72
C TYR A 145 -1.55 9.28 1.10
N LEU A 146 -2.22 9.16 -0.05
CA LEU A 146 -2.39 7.91 -0.79
C LEU A 146 -2.30 8.20 -2.29
N VAL A 147 -1.56 7.36 -3.01
CA VAL A 147 -1.76 7.14 -4.45
C VAL A 147 -1.74 5.63 -4.68
N THR A 148 -2.88 5.09 -5.11
CA THR A 148 -3.03 3.65 -5.40
C THR A 148 -2.10 3.21 -6.52
N THR A 149 -1.80 1.92 -6.65
CA THR A 149 -0.77 1.37 -7.54
C THR A 149 -1.08 1.59 -9.02
N ARG A 150 -0.43 2.60 -9.63
CA ARG A 150 -0.60 2.99 -11.03
C ARG A 150 0.42 2.30 -11.93
N LEU A 151 0.01 2.07 -13.19
CA LEU A 151 0.88 1.64 -14.28
C LEU A 151 1.93 2.70 -14.63
N LEU A 152 3.14 2.24 -14.95
CA LEU A 152 4.25 3.04 -15.48
C LEU A 152 4.25 3.15 -17.02
N GLY A 153 3.20 2.69 -17.69
CA GLY A 153 3.06 2.69 -19.14
C GLY A 153 1.82 1.92 -19.60
N ASP A 154 1.86 1.36 -20.81
CA ASP A 154 0.84 0.46 -21.39
C ASP A 154 -0.62 0.92 -21.22
N GLY A 155 -0.86 2.21 -21.46
CA GLY A 155 -2.17 2.87 -21.34
C GLY A 155 -2.36 3.66 -20.05
N GLY A 156 -1.50 3.45 -19.04
CA GLY A 156 -1.31 4.38 -17.94
C GLY A 156 -0.51 5.63 -18.37
N PRO A 157 -0.66 6.76 -17.66
CA PRO A 157 0.03 8.02 -17.98
C PRO A 157 1.46 8.11 -17.40
N GLY A 158 1.93 7.08 -16.70
CA GLY A 158 3.23 7.06 -16.01
C GLY A 158 4.45 6.86 -16.93
N GLY A 159 5.60 6.59 -16.31
CA GLY A 159 6.85 6.24 -16.99
C GLY A 159 7.90 5.79 -16.00
N GLY A 160 8.61 4.68 -16.24
CA GLY A 160 9.67 4.20 -15.36
C GLY A 160 10.17 2.80 -15.73
N ASN A 161 10.93 2.19 -14.82
CA ASN A 161 11.23 0.75 -14.82
C ASN A 161 11.42 0.27 -13.37
N ILE A 162 11.00 -0.96 -13.09
CA ILE A 162 11.12 -1.70 -11.83
C ILE A 162 11.76 -3.06 -12.13
N GLN A 163 12.62 -3.52 -11.24
CA GLN A 163 13.43 -4.73 -11.42
C GLN A 163 13.43 -5.53 -10.13
N LEU A 164 12.89 -6.75 -10.18
CA LEU A 164 12.95 -7.72 -9.09
C LEU A 164 14.17 -8.62 -9.27
N HIS A 165 15.16 -8.43 -8.41
CA HIS A 165 16.43 -9.16 -8.48
C HIS A 165 16.33 -10.52 -7.82
N LYS A 166 17.15 -11.47 -8.26
CA LYS A 166 17.12 -12.84 -7.70
C LYS A 166 17.86 -12.93 -6.36
N PRO A 167 17.42 -13.81 -5.44
CA PRO A 167 18.14 -14.14 -4.22
C PRO A 167 19.62 -14.49 -4.46
N ASN A 168 20.49 -14.06 -3.56
CA ASN A 168 21.93 -14.35 -3.57
C ASN A 168 22.47 -14.44 -2.12
N PRO A 169 23.74 -14.85 -1.89
CA PRO A 169 24.25 -15.06 -0.54
C PRO A 169 24.24 -13.83 0.40
N SER A 170 24.05 -12.61 -0.12
CA SER A 170 23.90 -11.41 0.71
C SER A 170 22.45 -11.11 1.11
N THR A 171 21.43 -11.66 0.43
CA THR A 171 20.01 -11.32 0.62
C THR A 171 19.33 -12.19 1.68
N THR A 172 19.96 -12.33 2.84
CA THR A 172 19.34 -12.91 4.05
C THR A 172 18.58 -11.82 4.81
N GLY A 173 17.34 -12.13 5.23
CA GLY A 173 16.50 -11.22 6.02
C GLY A 173 16.52 -11.53 7.52
N PRO A 174 15.75 -10.78 8.32
CA PRO A 174 15.63 -10.98 9.77
C PRO A 174 15.23 -12.39 10.18
N ASP A 175 15.88 -12.88 11.24
CA ASP A 175 15.53 -14.11 11.95
C ASP A 175 15.58 -13.83 13.48
N PRO A 176 14.44 -13.85 14.19
CA PRO A 176 13.08 -14.12 13.70
C PRO A 176 12.56 -13.03 12.76
N GLN A 177 11.64 -13.41 11.87
CA GLN A 177 10.93 -12.45 11.01
C GLN A 177 9.95 -11.61 11.84
N PRO A 178 9.97 -10.26 11.76
CA PRO A 178 8.92 -9.43 12.32
C PRO A 178 7.57 -9.64 11.61
N SER A 179 6.48 -9.29 12.30
CA SER A 179 5.14 -9.29 11.73
C SER A 179 4.93 -8.15 10.72
N GLU A 180 3.88 -8.24 9.88
CA GLU A 180 3.44 -7.15 9.01
C GLU A 180 3.08 -5.88 9.79
N GLU A 181 2.49 -6.03 10.99
CA GLU A 181 2.11 -4.89 11.83
C GLU A 181 3.34 -4.13 12.36
N GLU A 182 4.39 -4.85 12.78
CA GLU A 182 5.69 -4.26 13.14
C GLU A 182 6.41 -3.67 11.93
N MET A 183 6.41 -4.38 10.80
CA MET A 183 7.07 -3.95 9.57
C MET A 183 6.47 -2.67 8.97
N CYS A 184 5.14 -2.54 8.98
CA CYS A 184 4.40 -1.52 8.24
C CYS A 184 3.55 -0.59 9.13
N ALA A 185 3.65 -0.69 10.45
CA ALA A 185 2.93 0.12 11.43
C ALA A 185 1.41 0.20 11.17
N GLY A 186 0.81 -0.94 10.77
CA GLY A 186 -0.61 -1.05 10.45
C GLY A 186 -1.08 -0.36 9.15
N LEU A 187 -0.17 0.18 8.33
CA LEU A 187 -0.54 0.77 7.03
C LEU A 187 -1.04 -0.31 6.05
N PRO A 188 -2.15 -0.09 5.33
CA PRO A 188 -2.64 -1.02 4.32
C PRO A 188 -1.73 -1.03 3.07
N SER A 189 -1.81 -2.09 2.25
CA SER A 189 -1.31 -2.03 0.87
C SER A 189 -1.94 -0.85 0.12
N PRO A 190 -1.20 -0.09 -0.72
CA PRO A 190 -1.75 1.00 -1.53
C PRO A 190 -2.91 0.60 -2.45
N GLY A 191 -3.11 -0.71 -2.73
CA GLY A 191 -4.19 -1.22 -3.57
C GLY A 191 -4.09 -0.79 -5.03
N PHE A 192 -5.14 -1.03 -5.82
CA PHE A 192 -5.28 -0.57 -7.21
C PHE A 192 -6.34 0.53 -7.29
#